data_AF-A0A845LRJ3-F1
#
_entry.id   AF-A0A845LRJ3-F1
#
_cell.length_a   1.000
_cell.length_b   1.000
_cell.length_c   1.000
_cell.angle_alpha   90.00
_cell.angle_beta   90.00
_cell.angle_gamma   90.00
#
_symmetry.space_group_name_H-M   'P 1'
#
loop_
_entity.id
_entity.type
_entity.pdbx_description
1 polymer ?
#
loop_
_entity_poly.entity_id
_entity_poly.type
_entity_poly.pdbx_seq_one_letter_code
_entity_poly.pdbx_strand_id
1 'polypeptide(L)' 'SAGLAAETVTAGDPTFAGPLAGVQLGLRVFHAVEPEFKDSVDAAIYDEQIGMMEMVLDVDSIIAEMKSIREQFCHFND' A
#
# COMPACT_ATOMS: atom_id res chain seq x y z
N SER A 1 -6.32 9.79 2.18
CA SER A 1 -5.54 8.89 3.04
C SER A 1 -5.08 7.72 2.20
N ALA A 2 -3.86 7.23 2.40
CA ALA A 2 -3.35 6.05 1.69
C ALA A 2 -4.16 4.78 2.06
N GLY A 3 -4.68 4.71 3.29
CA GLY A 3 -5.54 3.62 3.77
C GLY A 3 -6.78 3.36 2.90
N LEU A 4 -7.49 4.41 2.44
CA LEU A 4 -8.69 4.23 1.61
C LEU A 4 -8.38 3.60 0.24
N ALA A 5 -7.22 3.91 -0.34
CA ALA A 5 -6.80 3.32 -1.61
C ALA A 5 -6.35 1.85 -1.44
N ALA A 6 -5.69 1.53 -0.34
CA ALA A 6 -5.32 0.16 0.00
C ALA A 6 -6.55 -0.71 0.30
N GLU A 7 -7.51 -0.20 1.07
CA GLU A 7 -8.76 -0.90 1.41
C GLU A 7 -9.56 -1.26 0.16
N THR A 8 -9.69 -0.35 -0.81
CA THR A 8 -10.39 -0.60 -2.07
C THR A 8 -9.78 -1.73 -2.91
N VAL A 9 -8.45 -1.89 -2.90
CA VAL A 9 -7.78 -2.96 -3.67
C VAL A 9 -7.79 -4.29 -2.92
N THR A 10 -7.78 -4.24 -1.59
CA THR A 10 -7.62 -5.44 -0.75
C THR A 10 -8.96 -6.03 -0.30
N ALA A 11 -9.95 -5.19 0.02
CA ALA A 11 -11.30 -5.56 0.48
C ALA A 11 -12.40 -5.31 -0.59
N GLY A 12 -12.09 -4.56 -1.66
CA GLY A 12 -13.05 -4.07 -2.64
C GLY A 12 -13.55 -2.66 -2.31
N ASP A 13 -13.96 -1.90 -3.32
CA ASP A 13 -14.36 -0.49 -3.15
C ASP A 13 -15.60 -0.37 -2.22
N PRO A 14 -15.48 0.26 -1.04
CA PRO A 14 -16.58 0.40 -0.08
C PRO A 14 -17.67 1.37 -0.59
N THR A 15 -17.39 2.15 -1.63
CA THR A 15 -18.36 3.04 -2.28
C THR A 15 -19.21 2.34 -3.34
N PHE A 16 -18.93 1.06 -3.64
CA PHE A 16 -19.63 0.25 -4.66
C PHE A 16 -19.62 0.86 -6.08
N ALA A 17 -18.68 1.77 -6.37
CA ALA A 17 -18.59 2.44 -7.66
C ALA A 17 -17.25 2.14 -8.36
N GLY A 18 -17.30 1.42 -9.49
CA GLY A 18 -16.13 1.12 -10.31
C GLY A 18 -15.84 -0.38 -10.48
N PRO A 19 -14.78 -0.74 -11.23
CA PRO A 19 -14.50 -2.13 -11.62
C PRO A 19 -14.12 -3.07 -10.46
N LEU A 20 -13.89 -2.56 -9.24
CA LEU A 20 -13.55 -3.32 -8.03
C LEU A 20 -14.66 -3.27 -6.96
N ALA A 21 -15.88 -2.82 -7.29
CA ALA A 21 -17.02 -2.85 -6.38
C ALA A 21 -17.37 -4.29 -5.96
N GLY A 22 -17.14 -4.64 -4.69
CA GLY A 22 -17.47 -5.95 -4.13
C GLY A 22 -16.59 -7.13 -4.60
N VAL A 23 -15.47 -6.88 -5.26
CA VAL A 23 -14.53 -7.93 -5.69
C VAL A 23 -13.23 -7.80 -4.88
N GLN A 24 -13.10 -8.68 -3.88
CA GLN A 24 -11.90 -8.78 -3.05
C GLN A 24 -10.80 -9.50 -3.84
N LEU A 25 -9.85 -8.76 -4.41
CA LEU A 25 -8.73 -9.35 -5.16
C LEU A 25 -7.70 -10.03 -4.23
N GLY A 26 -7.67 -9.65 -2.95
CA GLY A 26 -6.76 -10.25 -1.95
C GLY A 26 -5.27 -10.06 -2.25
N LEU A 27 -4.93 -9.15 -3.16
CA LEU A 27 -3.57 -8.91 -3.62
C LEU A 27 -2.75 -8.21 -2.54
N ARG A 28 -1.44 -8.46 -2.55
CA ARG A 28 -0.50 -7.74 -1.69
C ARG A 28 -0.37 -6.30 -2.17
N VAL A 29 -0.81 -5.36 -1.35
CA VAL A 29 -0.63 -3.91 -1.60
C VAL A 29 0.51 -3.43 -0.71
N PHE A 30 1.46 -2.71 -1.30
CA PHE A 30 2.55 -2.07 -0.58
C PHE A 30 2.51 -0.56 -0.79
N HIS A 31 2.90 0.21 0.22
CA HIS A 31 3.13 1.64 0.03
C HIS A 31 4.52 1.85 -0.56
N ALA A 32 4.67 2.90 -1.37
CA ALA A 32 5.95 3.21 -1.99
C ALA A 32 7.05 3.58 -0.99
N VAL A 33 6.74 3.80 0.29
CA VAL A 33 7.74 4.08 1.34
C VAL A 33 8.15 2.83 2.11
N GLU A 34 7.56 1.67 1.79
CA GLU A 34 7.93 0.42 2.43
C GLU A 34 9.28 -0.09 1.89
N PRO A 35 10.12 -0.71 2.75
CA PRO A 35 11.41 -1.24 2.36
C PRO A 35 11.33 -2.20 1.17
N GLU A 36 10.30 -3.05 1.13
CA GLU A 36 10.08 -4.02 0.07
C GLU A 36 9.91 -3.38 -1.30
N PHE A 37 9.29 -2.19 -1.36
CA PHE A 37 9.17 -1.41 -2.59
C PHE A 37 10.46 -0.66 -2.89
N LYS A 38 11.05 -0.01 -1.88
CA LYS A 38 12.28 0.78 -2.00
C LYS A 38 13.45 -0.05 -2.55
N ASP A 39 13.59 -1.30 -2.11
CA ASP A 39 14.63 -2.23 -2.57
C ASP A 39 14.37 -2.79 -3.97
N SER A 40 13.14 -2.68 -4.48
CA SER A 40 12.73 -3.19 -5.79
C SER A 40 12.90 -2.20 -6.95
N VAL A 41 13.14 -0.92 -6.63
CA VAL A 41 13.25 0.17 -7.60
C VAL A 41 14.65 0.77 -7.65
N ASP A 42 14.95 1.50 -8.72
CA ASP A 42 16.21 2.23 -8.83
C ASP A 42 16.33 3.29 -7.72
N ALA A 43 17.42 3.22 -6.96
CA ALA A 43 17.63 4.07 -5.79
C ALA A 43 17.75 5.55 -6.14
N ALA A 44 18.30 5.91 -7.29
CA ALA A 44 18.42 7.31 -7.70
C ALA A 44 17.05 7.90 -8.07
N ILE A 45 16.21 7.10 -8.75
CA ILE A 45 14.83 7.50 -9.05
C ILE A 45 13.99 7.60 -7.78
N TYR A 46 14.17 6.66 -6.85
CA TYR A 46 13.48 6.68 -5.57
C TYR A 46 13.80 7.93 -4.76
N ASP A 47 15.09 8.26 -4.62
CA ASP A 47 15.52 9.43 -3.86
C ASP A 47 15.00 10.74 -4.49
N GLU A 48 15.04 10.84 -5.82
CA GLU A 48 14.53 12.00 -6.57
C GLU A 48 13.02 12.19 -6.41
N GLN A 49 12.24 11.10 -6.48
CA GLN A 49 10.77 11.18 -6.56
C GLN A 49 10.07 11.02 -5.21
N ILE A 50 10.63 10.23 -4.30
CA ILE A 50 10.00 9.82 -3.04
C ILE A 50 10.80 10.29 -1.81
N GLY A 51 12.12 10.49 -1.94
CA GLY A 51 13.01 10.81 -0.82
C GLY A 51 12.58 12.02 0.02
N MET A 52 12.12 13.10 -0.62
CA MET A 52 11.58 14.26 0.11
C MET A 52 10.32 13.94 0.91
N MET A 53 9.44 13.10 0.39
CA MET A 53 8.18 12.72 1.05
C MET A 53 8.40 11.67 2.13
N GLU A 54 9.37 10.76 1.95
CA GLU A 54 9.78 9.78 2.97
C GLU A 54 10.24 10.48 4.26
N MET A 55 10.97 11.60 4.15
CA MET A 55 11.41 12.38 5.31
C MET A 55 10.30 13.20 5.99
N VAL A 56 9.17 13.42 5.32
CA VAL A 56 8.05 14.23 5.82
C VAL A 56 6.91 13.36 6.36
N LEU A 57 6.75 12.17 5.81
CA LEU A 57 5.71 11.22 6.21
C LEU A 57 6.13 10.42 7.44
N ASP A 58 5.14 10.00 8.22
CA ASP A 58 5.33 9.02 9.29
C ASP A 58 5.40 7.62 8.67
N VAL A 59 6.60 7.24 8.23
CA VAL A 59 6.87 5.98 7.53
C VAL A 59 6.50 4.77 8.39
N ASP A 60 6.79 4.81 9.69
CA ASP A 60 6.50 3.70 10.61
C ASP A 60 4.99 3.49 10.78
N SER A 61 4.23 4.57 10.92
CA SER A 61 2.76 4.51 11.00
C SER A 61 2.15 3.97 9.70
N ILE A 62 2.64 4.42 8.54
CA ILE A 62 2.19 3.93 7.23
C ILE A 62 2.49 2.43 7.08
N ILE A 63 3.70 1.98 7.41
CA ILE A 63 4.07 0.57 7.36
C ILE A 63 3.16 -0.26 8.28
N ALA A 64 2.88 0.23 9.49
CA ALA A 64 2.01 -0.47 10.44
C ALA A 64 0.57 -0.60 9.90
N GLU A 65 0.01 0.47 9.33
CA GLU A 65 -1.33 0.45 8.72
C GLU A 65 -1.39 -0.53 7.54
N MET A 66 -0.41 -0.48 6.64
CA MET A 66 -0.33 -1.38 5.48
C MET A 66 -0.14 -2.85 5.87
N LYS A 67 0.69 -3.13 6.89
CA LYS A 67 0.84 -4.47 7.46
C LYS A 67 -0.47 -4.98 8.05
N SER A 68 -1.16 -4.16 8.85
CA SER A 68 -2.45 -4.52 9.42
C SER A 68 -3.48 -4.85 8.34
N ILE A 69 -3.52 -4.09 7.25
CA ILE A 69 -4.43 -4.34 6.12
C ILE A 69 -4.04 -5.65 5.41
N ARG A 70 -2.75 -5.89 5.16
CA ARG A 70 -2.29 -7.14 4.53
C ARG A 70 -2.60 -8.36 5.41
N GLU A 71 -2.35 -8.29 6.71
CA GLU A 71 -2.66 -9.39 7.64
C GLU A 71 -4.16 -9.71 7.70
N GLN A 72 -5.02 -8.69 7.58
CA GLN A 72 -6.47 -8.86 7.70
C GLN A 72 -7.14 -9.27 6.38
N PHE A 73 -6.61 -8.86 5.22
CA PHE A 73 -7.31 -8.97 3.94
C PHE A 73 -6.51 -9.63 2.80
N CYS A 74 -5.21 -9.89 2.97
CA CYS A 74 -4.43 -10.59 1.95
C CYS A 74 -4.64 -12.11 2.04
N HIS A 75 -4.89 -12.74 0.89
CA HIS A 75 -5.13 -14.18 0.79
C HIS A 75 -3.84 -14.99 0.56
N PHE A 76 -2.70 -14.32 0.41
CA PHE A 76 -1.40 -14.95 0.12
C PHE A 76 -0.50 -14.86 1.37
N ASN A 77 -0.45 -15.95 2.13
CA ASN A 77 0.49 -16.14 3.24
C ASN A 77 1.70 -16.91 2.70
N ASP A 78 2.85 -16.23 2.56
CA ASP A 78 4.15 -16.91 2.41
C ASP A 78 4.74 -17.22 3.79
#